data_AF-A0A945G0P5-F1
#
_entry.id   AF-A0A945G0P5-F1
#
_cell.length_a   1.000
_cell.length_b   1.000
_cell.length_c   1.000
_cell.angle_alpha   90.00
_cell.angle_beta   90.00
_cell.angle_gamma   90.00
#
_symmetry.space_group_name_H-M   'P 1'
#
loop_
_entity.id
_entity.type
_entity.pdbx_description
1 polymer ?
#
loop_
_entity_poly.entity_id
_entity_poly.type
_entity_poly.pdbx_seq_one_letter_code
_entity_poly.pdbx_strand_id
1 'polypeptide(L)' 'MENWPILSIITFTPLIGVLFILLINSDDEIGQRNIKLVAAYTTLVTFVVSTLIWINFDITT' A
#
# COMPACT_ATOMS: atom_id res chain seq x y z
N MET A 1 15.16 13.67 -4.86
CA MET A 1 14.89 12.32 -4.34
C MET A 1 15.93 11.85 -3.33
N GLU A 2 16.97 12.64 -3.01
CA GLU A 2 18.15 12.15 -2.27
C GLU A 2 17.88 11.64 -0.84
N ASN A 3 16.74 12.00 -0.20
CA ASN A 3 16.46 11.61 1.19
C ASN A 3 15.04 11.05 1.42
N TRP A 4 14.25 10.78 0.38
CA TRP A 4 12.88 10.25 0.57
C TRP A 4 12.93 8.72 0.64
N PRO A 5 12.47 8.08 1.74
CA PRO A 5 12.57 6.63 1.93
C PRO A 5 11.48 5.88 1.14
N ILE A 6 11.46 6.05 -0.19
CA ILE A 6 10.39 5.56 -1.07
C ILE A 6 10.30 4.03 -1.07
N LEU A 7 11.45 3.36 -1.02
CA LEU A 7 11.54 1.90 -0.90
C LEU A 7 10.93 1.41 0.40
N SER A 8 11.20 2.09 1.52
CA SER A 8 10.61 1.75 2.82
C SER A 8 9.09 1.94 2.78
N ILE A 9 8.59 3.01 2.17
CA ILE A 9 7.14 3.25 2.05
C ILE A 9 6.47 2.10 1.31
N ILE A 10 6.95 1.73 0.13
CA ILE A 10 6.35 0.63 -0.65
C ILE A 10 6.44 -0.71 0.12
N THR A 11 7.53 -0.95 0.84
CA THR A 11 7.73 -2.21 1.56
C THR A 11 6.84 -2.32 2.80
N PHE A 12 6.64 -1.23 3.54
CA PHE A 12 5.91 -1.24 4.81
C PHE A 12 4.43 -0.82 4.69
N THR A 13 4.02 -0.11 3.63
CA THR A 13 2.60 0.24 3.39
C THR A 13 1.67 -0.99 3.40
N PRO A 14 2.02 -2.13 2.77
CA PRO A 14 1.22 -3.35 2.86
C PRO A 14 1.02 -3.84 4.30
N LEU A 15 2.06 -3.74 5.13
CA LEU A 15 1.99 -4.15 6.54
C LEU A 15 1.04 -3.25 7.33
N ILE A 16 1.07 -1.94 7.07
CA ILE A 16 0.12 -0.98 7.66
C ILE A 16 -1.33 -1.33 7.24
N GLY A 17 -1.55 -1.68 5.97
CA GLY A 17 -2.86 -2.14 5.49
C GLY A 17 -3.36 -3.39 6.22
N VAL A 18 -2.48 -4.37 6.47
CA VAL A 18 -2.80 -5.56 7.26
C VAL A 18 -3.14 -5.19 8.71
N LEU A 19 -2.40 -4.27 9.34
CA LEU A 19 -2.72 -3.81 10.69
C LEU A 19 -4.13 -3.20 10.75
N PHE A 20 -4.54 -2.42 9.75
CA PHE A 20 -5.91 -1.90 9.69
C PHE A 20 -6.96 -3.01 9.49
N ILE A 21 -6.67 -4.00 8.65
CA ILE A 21 -7.58 -5.15 8.44
C ILE A 21 -7.78 -5.94 9.74
N LEU A 22 -6.74 -6.12 10.54
CA LEU A 22 -6.82 -6.83 11.83
C LEU A 22 -7.73 -6.13 12.85
N LEU A 23 -7.97 -4.82 12.71
CA LEU A 23 -8.85 -4.05 13.59
C LEU A 23 -10.31 -4.08 13.14
N ILE A 24 -10.62 -4.65 11.97
CA ILE A 24 -11.97 -4.72 11.43
C ILE A 24 -12.63 -6.02 11.89
N ASN A 25 -13.84 -5.92 12.46
CA ASN A 25 -14.67 -7.08 12.73
C ASN A 25 -15.11 -7.72 11.40
N SER A 26 -14.96 -9.04 11.25
CA SER A 26 -15.27 -9.78 10.02
C SER A 26 -16.60 -10.53 10.04
N ASP A 27 -17.32 -10.51 11.16
CA ASP A 27 -18.50 -11.34 11.39
C ASP A 27 -19.75 -10.78 10.69
N ASP A 28 -19.73 -9.51 10.30
CA ASP A 28 -20.80 -8.84 9.57
C ASP A 28 -20.44 -8.51 8.11
N GLU A 29 -21.47 -8.35 7.28
CA GLU A 29 -21.29 -8.06 5.85
C GLU A 29 -20.56 -6.73 5.61
N ILE A 30 -20.77 -5.75 6.49
CA ILE A 30 -20.11 -4.44 6.43
C ILE A 30 -18.61 -4.60 6.70
N GLY A 31 -18.25 -5.36 7.73
CA GLY A 31 -16.88 -5.71 8.06
C GLY A 31 -16.14 -6.37 6.91
N GLN A 32 -16.72 -7.41 6.31
CA GLN A 32 -16.13 -8.07 5.14
C GLN A 32 -15.94 -7.13 3.94
N ARG A 33 -16.89 -6.21 3.71
CA ARG A 33 -16.75 -5.19 2.67
C ARG A 33 -15.61 -4.23 2.99
N ASN A 34 -15.49 -3.78 4.23
CA ASN A 34 -14.44 -2.87 4.67
C ASN A 34 -13.06 -3.50 4.55
N ILE A 35 -12.91 -4.79 4.90
CA ILE A 35 -11.65 -5.54 4.69
C ILE A 35 -11.23 -5.51 3.22
N LYS A 36 -12.16 -5.80 2.30
CA LYS A 36 -11.88 -5.77 0.85
C LYS A 36 -11.51 -4.37 0.36
N LEU A 37 -12.19 -3.34 0.85
CA LEU A 37 -11.89 -1.96 0.51
C LEU A 37 -10.49 -1.55 1.00
N VAL A 38 -10.15 -1.83 2.26
CA VAL A 38 -8.83 -1.51 2.83
C VAL A 38 -7.73 -2.27 2.09
N ALA A 39 -7.94 -3.55 1.78
CA ALA A 39 -7.01 -4.33 0.97
C ALA A 39 -6.81 -3.71 -0.42
N ALA A 40 -7.90 -3.36 -1.11
CA ALA A 40 -7.84 -2.74 -2.44
C ALA A 40 -7.15 -1.37 -2.43
N TYR A 41 -7.40 -0.53 -1.43
CA TYR A 41 -6.71 0.76 -1.30
C TYR A 41 -5.22 0.57 -1.00
N THR A 42 -4.87 -0.37 -0.13
CA THR A 42 -3.47 -0.68 0.21
C THR A 42 -2.69 -1.11 -1.02
N THR A 43 -3.25 -2.01 -1.84
CA THR A 43 -2.61 -2.47 -3.07
C THR A 43 -2.55 -1.36 -4.13
N LEU A 44 -3.60 -0.57 -4.28
CA LEU A 44 -3.63 0.56 -5.22
C LEU A 44 -2.55 1.60 -4.89
N VAL A 45 -2.44 2.00 -3.62
CA VAL A 45 -1.40 2.95 -3.18
C VAL A 45 -0.01 2.36 -3.42
N THR A 46 0.22 1.11 -3.02
CA THR A 46 1.52 0.43 -3.22
C THR A 46 1.89 0.39 -4.71
N PHE A 47 0.93 0.08 -5.58
CA PHE A 47 1.13 0.02 -7.03
C PHE A 47 1.43 1.40 -7.65
N VAL A 48 0.71 2.44 -7.24
CA VAL A 48 0.94 3.81 -7.72
C VAL A 48 2.33 4.30 -7.29
N VAL A 49 2.70 4.10 -6.02
CA VAL A 49 4.02 4.50 -5.51
C VAL A 49 5.14 3.70 -6.20
N SER A 50 4.94 2.41 -6.48
CA SER A 50 5.87 1.61 -7.27
C SER A 50 6.04 2.14 -8.70
N THR A 51 4.95 2.57 -9.34
CA THR A 51 5.02 3.18 -10.68
C THR A 51 5.78 4.50 -10.67
N LEU A 52 5.66 5.30 -9.61
CA LEU A 52 6.44 6.53 -9.46
C LEU A 52 7.95 6.26 -9.42
N ILE A 53 8.40 5.14 -8.82
CA ILE A 53 9.81 4.76 -8.88
C ILE A 53 10.24 4.57 -10.32
N TRP A 54 9.46 3.83 -11.11
CA TRP A 54 9.82 3.55 -12.50
C TRP A 54 9.90 4.81 -13.37
N ILE A 55 8.94 5.74 -13.22
CA ILE A 55 8.95 7.03 -13.95
C ILE A 55 10.17 7.89 -13.59
N ASN A 56 10.61 7.81 -12.34
CA ASN A 56 11.74 8.60 -11.82
C ASN A 56 13.07 7.85 -11.90
N PHE A 57 13.10 6.65 -12.48
CA PHE A 57 14.30 5.83 -12.55
C PHE A 57 15.21 6.33 -13.68
N ASP A 58 16.45 6.67 -13.33
CA ASP A 58 17.47 7.04 -14.31
C ASP A 58 18.07 5.78 -14.95
N ILE A 59 17.82 5.59 -16.25
CA ILE A 59 18.29 4.45 -17.04
C ILE A 59 19.65 4.70 -17.71
N THR A 60 20.30 5.83 -17.45
CA THR A 60 21.52 6.26 -18.17
C THR A 60 22.83 5.83 -17.51
N THR A 61 22.76 4.98 -16.47
CA THR A 61 23.91 4.30 -15.83
C THR A 61 23.84 2.80 -16.08
#